data_AF-A0A3D1RAC4-F1
#
_entry.id   AF-A0A3D1RAC4-F1
#
_cell.length_a   1.000
_cell.length_b   1.000
_cell.length_c   1.000
_cell.angle_alpha   90.00
_cell.angle_beta   90.00
_cell.angle_gamma   90.00
#
_symmetry.space_group_name_H-M   'P 1'
#
loop_
_entity.id
_entity.type
_entity.pdbx_description
1 polymer ?
#
loop_
_entity_poly.entity_id
_entity_poly.type
_entity_poly.pdbx_seq_one_letter_code
_entity_poly.pdbx_strand_id
1 'polypeptide(L)' 'MNAFGLGVKLGVDLPFEKAGRIPTAATYNKIYGKGRWNFCTFRSVSIGQGEVESTPLQVANEMAYLANK' A
#
# COMPACT_ATOMS: atom_id res chain seq x y z
N MET A 1 -3.21 -5.81 3.03
CA MET A 1 -2.18 -5.31 2.09
C MET A 1 -0.77 -5.71 2.55
N ASN A 2 -0.33 -5.36 3.76
CA ASN A 2 1.04 -5.69 4.20
C ASN A 2 1.37 -7.19 4.20
N ALA A 3 0.41 -8.07 4.45
CA ALA A 3 0.60 -9.53 4.38
C ALA A 3 0.97 -10.04 2.98
N PHE A 4 0.64 -9.28 1.92
CA PHE A 4 1.01 -9.58 0.54
C PHE A 4 2.35 -8.94 0.13
N GLY A 5 3.04 -8.24 1.04
CA GLY A 5 4.29 -7.53 0.77
C GLY A 5 4.11 -6.10 0.23
N LEU A 6 2.88 -5.59 0.15
CA LEU A 6 2.61 -4.20 -0.25
C LEU A 6 2.93 -3.23 0.90
N GLY A 7 3.56 -2.09 0.58
CA GLY A 7 3.83 -1.02 1.57
C GLY A 7 5.03 -1.24 2.48
N VAL A 8 5.77 -2.34 2.29
CA VAL A 8 6.99 -2.68 3.02
C VAL A 8 8.11 -3.05 2.05
N LYS A 9 9.37 -2.88 2.48
CA LYS A 9 10.50 -3.41 1.72
C LYS A 9 10.46 -4.95 1.76
N LEU A 10 10.59 -5.58 0.59
CA LEU A 10 10.64 -7.04 0.45
C LEU A 10 12.01 -7.60 0.87
N GLY A 11 13.05 -6.76 0.93
CA GLY A 11 14.38 -7.19 1.33
C GLY A 11 15.14 -7.87 0.20
N VAL A 12 14.92 -7.43 -1.03
CA VAL A 12 15.67 -7.91 -2.19
C VAL A 12 17.11 -7.38 -2.18
N ASP A 13 18.03 -8.12 -2.81
CA ASP A 13 19.46 -7.79 -2.90
C ASP A 13 19.74 -6.65 -3.90
N LEU A 14 18.99 -5.55 -3.80
CA LEU A 14 19.10 -4.36 -4.63
C LEU A 14 19.19 -3.09 -3.76
N PRO A 15 20.16 -2.18 -4.01
CA PRO A 15 20.44 -1.05 -3.12
C PRO A 15 19.36 0.05 -3.11
N PHE A 16 18.44 0.07 -4.07
CA PHE A 16 17.44 1.15 -4.23
C PHE A 16 15.99 0.67 -4.12
N GLU A 17 15.73 -0.27 -3.22
CA GLU A 17 14.36 -0.72 -2.96
C GLU A 17 13.51 0.37 -2.28
N LYS A 18 12.34 0.65 -2.86
CA LYS A 18 11.30 1.51 -2.29
C LYS A 18 10.20 0.66 -1.68
N ALA A 19 9.71 1.07 -0.51
CA ALA A 19 8.62 0.39 0.20
C ALA A 19 7.22 0.69 -0.39
N GLY A 20 7.11 1.57 -1.39
CA GLY A 20 5.80 2.09 -1.83
C GLY A 20 5.12 2.92 -0.72
N ARG A 21 3.79 3.06 -0.83
CA ARG A 21 2.95 3.79 0.10
C ARG A 21 1.58 3.13 0.19
N ILE A 22 1.27 2.55 1.34
CA ILE A 22 -0.08 2.08 1.66
C ILE A 22 -0.67 3.01 2.74
N PRO A 23 -1.76 3.74 2.44
CA PRO A 23 -2.32 4.68 3.38
C PRO A 23 -2.97 3.96 4.57
N THR A 24 -2.82 4.54 5.76
CA THR A 24 -3.45 4.06 6.99
C THR A 24 -4.38 5.12 7.55
N ALA A 25 -5.20 4.77 8.55
CA ALA A 25 -6.02 5.75 9.26
C ALA A 25 -5.18 6.92 9.83
N ALA A 26 -3.94 6.66 10.24
CA ALA A 26 -3.01 7.71 10.68
C ALA A 26 -2.62 8.67 9.54
N THR A 27 -2.43 8.16 8.32
CA THR A 27 -2.15 8.96 7.13
C THR A 27 -3.30 9.92 6.84
N TYR A 28 -4.54 9.43 6.85
CA TYR A 28 -5.72 10.29 6.62
C TYR A 28 -5.96 11.28 7.77
N ASN A 29 -5.74 10.87 9.02
CA ASN A 29 -5.80 11.78 10.17
C ASN A 29 -4.80 12.94 10.04
N LYS A 30 -3.61 12.69 9.46
CA LYS A 30 -2.59 13.73 9.24
C LYS A 30 -2.97 14.68 8.10
N ILE A 31 -3.56 14.17 7.02
CA ILE A 31 -3.91 14.97 5.82
C ILE A 31 -5.17 15.80 6.08
N TYR A 32 -6.22 15.19 6.63
CA TYR A 32 -7.54 15.81 6.75
C TYR A 32 -7.90 16.23 8.18
N GLY A 33 -7.23 15.69 9.19
CA GLY A 33 -7.58 15.84 10.61
C GLY A 33 -8.44 14.69 11.13
N LYS A 34 -8.35 14.44 12.45
CA LYS A 34 -9.11 13.34 13.10
C LYS A 34 -10.62 13.58 12.97
N GLY A 35 -11.34 12.60 12.42
CA GLY A 35 -12.79 12.65 12.22
C GLY A 35 -13.26 13.49 11.02
N ARG A 36 -12.35 13.95 10.17
CA ARG A 36 -12.65 14.80 8.99
C ARG A 36 -12.64 14.07 7.65
N TRP A 37 -12.29 12.80 7.63
CA TRP A 37 -12.31 11.95 6.44
C TRP A 37 -13.39 10.87 6.60
N ASN A 38 -14.02 10.49 5.51
CA ASN A 38 -15.14 9.54 5.49
C ASN A 38 -14.96 8.49 4.39
N PHE A 39 -15.96 7.61 4.23
CA PHE A 39 -15.95 6.57 3.20
C PHE A 39 -15.64 7.09 1.79
N CYS A 40 -16.22 8.23 1.41
CA CYS A 40 -15.99 8.82 0.09
C CYS A 40 -14.52 9.24 -0.11
N THR A 41 -13.80 9.59 0.96
CA THR A 41 -12.40 10.03 0.91
C THR A 41 -11.42 8.88 0.70
N PHE A 42 -11.68 7.69 1.26
CA PHE A 42 -10.72 6.57 1.19
C PHE A 42 -11.16 5.40 0.30
N ARG A 43 -12.36 5.43 -0.29
CA ARG A 43 -12.88 4.33 -1.14
C ARG A 43 -11.96 3.97 -2.32
N SER A 44 -11.25 4.95 -2.90
CA SER A 44 -10.29 4.70 -4.00
C SER A 44 -9.17 3.73 -3.62
N VAL A 45 -8.78 3.69 -2.34
CA VAL A 45 -7.72 2.79 -1.83
C VAL A 45 -8.09 1.33 -2.02
N SER A 46 -9.37 0.95 -1.88
CA SER A 46 -9.79 -0.45 -2.00
C SER A 46 -9.67 -1.00 -3.43
N ILE A 47 -9.61 -0.12 -4.44
CA ILE A 47 -9.41 -0.50 -5.85
C ILE A 47 -7.96 -0.26 -6.31
N GLY A 48 -7.03 -0.01 -5.38
CA GLY A 48 -5.62 0.23 -5.69
C GLY A 48 -5.33 1.61 -6.28
N GLN A 49 -6.20 2.59 -6.07
CA GLN A 49 -6.03 3.97 -6.54
C GLN A 49 -5.95 4.97 -5.38
N GLY A 50 -5.80 6.27 -5.71
CA GLY A 50 -5.67 7.35 -4.74
C GLY A 50 -4.26 7.42 -4.17
N GLU A 51 -4.15 7.32 -2.85
CA GLU A 51 -2.89 7.43 -2.11
C GLU A 51 -2.11 6.10 -2.02
N VAL A 52 -2.54 5.08 -2.77
CA VAL A 52 -1.85 3.80 -2.91
C VAL A 52 -0.76 3.91 -3.96
N GLU A 53 0.46 3.59 -3.56
CA GLU A 53 1.63 3.48 -4.44
C GLU A 53 2.34 2.16 -4.15
N SER A 54 2.63 1.39 -5.19
CA SER A 54 3.33 0.11 -5.07
C SER A 54 4.42 0.02 -6.12
N THR A 55 5.50 -0.69 -5.81
CA THR A 55 6.52 -0.98 -6.82
C THR A 55 6.09 -2.17 -7.68
N PRO A 56 6.53 -2.26 -8.95
CA PRO A 56 6.24 -3.45 -9.77
C PRO A 56 6.68 -4.76 -9.13
N LEU A 57 7.76 -4.72 -8.34
CA LEU A 57 8.28 -5.88 -7.61
C LEU A 57 7.34 -6.34 -6.49
N GLN A 58 6.73 -5.39 -5.77
CA GLN A 58 5.71 -5.70 -4.75
C GLN A 58 4.47 -6.35 -5.37
N VAL A 59 4.04 -5.89 -6.55
CA VAL A 59 2.92 -6.51 -7.29
C VAL A 59 3.29 -7.91 -7.76
N ALA A 60 4.53 -8.12 -8.24
CA ALA A 60 5.00 -9.45 -8.61
C ALA A 60 4.99 -10.42 -7.40
N ASN A 61 5.42 -9.96 -6.23
CA ASN A 61 5.38 -10.75 -4.99
C ASN A 61 3.93 -11.08 -4.58
N GLU A 62 3.02 -10.12 -4.67
CA GLU A 62 1.59 -10.34 -4.40
C GLU A 62 1.01 -11.43 -5.30
N MET A 63 1.28 -11.37 -6.61
CA MET A 63 0.82 -12.39 -7.57
C MET A 63 1.44 -13.77 -7.28
N ALA A 64 2.73 -13.82 -6.95
CA ALA A 64 3.38 -15.08 -6.57
C ALA A 64 2.79 -15.66 -5.27
N TYR A 65 2.49 -14.81 -4.28
CA TYR A 65 1.82 -15.24 -3.04
C TYR A 65 0.44 -15.81 -3.31
N LEU A 66 -0.33 -15.19 -4.22
CA LEU A 66 -1.64 -15.68 -4.64
C LEU A 66 -1.56 -17.00 -5.40
N ALA A 67 -0.54 -17.20 -6.25
CA ALA A 67 -0.38 -18.40 -7.06
C ALA A 67 0.16 -19.61 -6.25
N ASN A 68 0.91 -19.36 -5.18
CA ASN A 68 1.53 -20.40 -4.36
C ASN A 68 0.66 -20.86 -3.17
N LYS A 69 -0.61 -20.43 -3.11
CA LYS A 69 -1.60 -20.86 -2.12
C LYS A 69 -2.81 -21.48 -2.80
#